data_AF-A0A2S2QQ89-F1
#
_entry.id   AF-A0A2S2QQ89-F1
#
_cell.length_a   1.000
_cell.length_b   1.000
_cell.length_c   1.000
_cell.angle_alpha   90.00
_cell.angle_beta   90.00
_cell.angle_gamma   90.00
#
_symmetry.space_group_name_H-M   'P 1'
#
loop_
_entity.id
_entity.type
_entity.pdbx_description
1 polymer ?
#
loop_
_entity_poly.entity_id
_entity_poly.type
_entity_poly.pdbx_seq_one_letter_code
_entity_poly.pdbx_strand_id
1 'polypeptide(L)'
;MAESEDQNQTSRFIEEYRSFPLLWDANHKWYTNKIKRNDAIVAIGTTFNMDVAAVKSKIKSLRSYFSKERQKVLKKKSGSGTEENYSSSWFAYNSLLFISDSTTPRETRDSEEDGNPTTSISNNENDLQDEEICDNL
;
A
#
# COMPACT_ATOMS: atom_id res chain seq x y z
N MET A 1 14.48 -27.23 0.62
CA MET A 1 15.40 -26.22 1.21
C MET A 1 15.48 -24.92 0.40
N ALA A 2 14.89 -24.84 -0.81
CA ALA A 2 14.86 -23.60 -1.61
C ALA A 2 13.73 -22.63 -1.24
N GLU A 3 12.63 -23.11 -0.64
CA GLU A 3 11.46 -22.28 -0.33
C GLU A 3 11.71 -21.18 0.74
N SER A 4 12.74 -21.31 1.57
CA SER A 4 13.05 -20.32 2.62
C SER A 4 13.85 -19.13 2.13
N GLU A 5 14.67 -19.30 1.09
CA GLU A 5 15.56 -18.23 0.59
C GLU A 5 14.76 -17.19 -0.20
N ASP A 6 13.83 -17.64 -1.04
CA ASP A 6 12.96 -16.76 -1.83
C ASP A 6 12.05 -15.90 -0.95
N GLN A 7 11.60 -16.46 0.18
CA GLN A 7 10.80 -15.71 1.16
C GLN A 7 11.63 -14.62 1.84
N ASN A 8 12.87 -14.91 2.25
CA ASN A 8 13.75 -13.91 2.84
C ASN A 8 14.04 -12.77 1.86
N GLN A 9 14.40 -13.09 0.63
CA GLN A 9 14.66 -12.08 -0.39
C GLN A 9 13.42 -11.24 -0.72
N THR A 10 12.23 -11.85 -0.69
CA THR A 10 10.96 -11.14 -0.86
C THR A 10 10.66 -10.23 0.33
N SER A 11 10.88 -10.68 1.56
CA SER A 11 10.71 -9.86 2.76
C SER A 11 11.64 -8.64 2.75
N ARG A 12 12.93 -8.84 2.41
CA ARG A 12 13.89 -7.73 2.26
C ARG A 12 13.46 -6.74 1.18
N PHE A 13 12.95 -7.25 0.06
CA PHE A 13 12.40 -6.40 -1.01
C PHE A 13 11.22 -5.56 -0.52
N ILE A 14 10.31 -6.13 0.28
CA ILE A 14 9.16 -5.42 0.83
C ILE A 14 9.60 -4.31 1.79
N GLU A 15 10.59 -4.57 2.66
CA GLU A 15 11.11 -3.54 3.57
C GLU A 15 11.77 -2.38 2.81
N GLU A 16 12.55 -2.68 1.77
CA GLU A 16 13.13 -1.63 0.92
C GLU A 16 12.01 -0.83 0.23
N TYR A 17 11.02 -1.51 -0.37
CA TYR A 17 9.88 -0.86 -1.00
C TYR A 17 9.08 0.02 -0.02
N ARG A 18 8.90 -0.44 1.22
CA ARG A 18 8.24 0.31 2.30
C ARG A 18 8.97 1.61 2.62
N SER A 19 10.31 1.62 2.52
CA SER A 19 11.14 2.81 2.76
C SER A 19 10.92 3.96 1.76
N PHE A 20 10.22 3.71 0.65
CA PHE A 20 9.86 4.72 -0.35
C PHE A 20 8.35 5.03 -0.36
N PRO A 21 7.82 5.85 0.59
CA PRO A 21 6.40 6.25 0.64
C PRO A 21 5.85 6.79 -0.68
N LEU A 22 6.66 7.51 -1.46
CA LEU A 22 6.29 8.04 -2.78
C LEU A 22 5.85 6.96 -3.79
N LEU A 23 6.13 5.68 -3.54
CA LEU A 23 5.70 4.57 -4.40
C LEU A 23 4.32 4.01 -4.02
N TRP A 24 3.90 4.15 -2.77
CA TRP A 24 2.74 3.43 -2.23
C TRP A 24 1.72 4.29 -1.48
N ASP A 25 2.14 5.40 -0.89
CA ASP A 25 1.30 6.33 -0.15
C ASP A 25 0.74 7.40 -1.10
N ALA A 26 -0.57 7.34 -1.34
CA ALA A 26 -1.28 8.29 -2.19
C ALA A 26 -1.29 9.72 -1.63
N ASN A 27 -1.10 9.90 -0.31
CA ASN A 27 -1.03 11.21 0.33
C ASN A 27 0.39 11.81 0.28
N HIS A 28 1.38 11.04 -0.14
CA HIS A 28 2.74 11.53 -0.21
C HIS A 28 2.86 12.60 -1.30
N LYS A 29 3.44 13.74 -0.96
CA LYS A 29 3.70 14.90 -1.85
C LYS A 29 4.19 14.54 -3.26
N TRP A 30 5.05 13.52 -3.34
CA TRP A 30 5.69 13.11 -4.60
C TRP A 30 5.06 11.87 -5.25
N TYR A 31 3.90 11.42 -4.78
CA TYR A 31 3.21 10.24 -5.30
C TYR A 31 2.87 10.32 -6.79
N THR A 32 2.54 11.51 -7.30
CA THR A 32 2.23 11.72 -8.73
C THR A 32 3.46 12.09 -9.56
N ASN A 33 4.61 12.34 -8.94
CA ASN A 33 5.81 12.77 -9.63
C ASN A 33 6.52 11.57 -10.28
N LYS A 34 6.29 11.39 -11.58
CA LYS A 34 6.84 10.27 -12.38
C LYS A 34 8.36 10.14 -12.30
N ILE A 35 9.09 11.27 -12.27
CA ILE A 35 10.56 11.28 -12.21
C ILE A 35 11.02 10.74 -10.86
N LYS A 36 10.52 11.30 -9.75
CA LYS A 36 10.89 10.86 -8.40
C LYS A 36 10.51 9.40 -8.12
N ARG A 37 9.38 8.95 -8.66
CA ARG A 37 9.00 7.52 -8.59
C ARG A 37 9.96 6.64 -9.35
N ASN A 38 10.33 7.04 -10.57
CA ASN A 38 11.29 6.27 -11.34
C ASN A 38 12.65 6.20 -10.63
N ASP A 39 13.13 7.30 -10.06
CA ASP A 39 14.38 7.34 -9.28
C ASP A 39 14.34 6.35 -8.10
N ALA A 40 13.23 6.29 -7.37
CA ALA A 40 13.06 5.33 -6.28
C ALA A 40 13.03 3.87 -6.78
N ILE A 41 12.37 3.59 -7.91
CA ILE A 41 12.36 2.25 -8.51
C ILE A 41 13.78 1.85 -8.96
N VAL A 42 14.53 2.79 -9.54
CA VAL A 42 15.94 2.58 -9.92
C VAL A 42 16.81 2.31 -8.69
N ALA A 43 16.58 3.02 -7.58
CA ALA A 43 17.28 2.78 -6.32
C ALA A 43 17.04 1.34 -5.81
N ILE A 44 15.77 0.91 -5.76
CA ILE A 44 15.43 -0.48 -5.39
C ILE A 44 16.08 -1.47 -6.37
N GLY A 45 16.02 -1.20 -7.68
CA GLY A 45 16.63 -2.04 -8.70
C GLY A 45 18.14 -2.20 -8.51
N THR A 46 18.83 -1.12 -8.13
CA THR A 46 20.26 -1.13 -7.85
C THR A 46 20.59 -2.02 -6.64
N THR A 47 19.82 -1.90 -5.55
CA THR A 47 20.01 -2.70 -4.33
C THR A 47 19.83 -4.20 -4.58
N PHE A 48 18.87 -4.58 -5.43
CA PHE A 48 18.53 -5.98 -5.71
C PHE A 48 19.14 -6.52 -7.01
N ASN A 49 19.93 -5.72 -7.72
CA ASN A 49 20.48 -6.01 -9.04
C ASN A 49 19.37 -6.46 -10.04
N MET A 50 18.29 -5.68 -10.08
CA MET A 50 17.09 -5.91 -10.91
C MET A 50 16.86 -4.73 -11.85
N ASP A 51 16.40 -5.02 -13.06
CA ASP A 51 15.95 -3.98 -13.97
C ASP A 51 14.69 -3.28 -13.46
N VAL A 52 14.52 -2.02 -13.86
CA VAL A 52 13.33 -1.21 -13.54
C VAL A 52 12.03 -1.96 -13.86
N ALA A 53 11.96 -2.64 -15.00
CA ALA A 53 10.78 -3.43 -15.39
C ALA A 53 10.53 -4.61 -14.44
N ALA A 54 11.58 -5.30 -13.99
CA ALA A 54 11.48 -6.41 -13.05
C ALA A 54 11.03 -5.93 -11.67
N VAL A 55 11.54 -4.79 -11.19
CA VAL A 55 11.10 -4.17 -9.93
C VAL A 55 9.61 -3.81 -9.99
N LYS A 56 9.18 -3.14 -11.06
CA LYS A 56 7.76 -2.81 -11.28
C LYS A 56 6.88 -4.05 -11.27
N SER A 57 7.28 -5.08 -12.03
CA SER A 57 6.53 -6.34 -12.10
C SER A 57 6.45 -7.06 -10.75
N LYS A 58 7.54 -7.02 -9.94
CA LYS A 58 7.55 -7.58 -8.59
C LYS A 58 6.63 -6.82 -7.64
N ILE A 59 6.65 -5.49 -7.66
CA ILE A 59 5.72 -4.65 -6.89
C ILE A 59 4.27 -4.96 -7.29
N LYS A 60 3.96 -4.97 -8.59
CA LYS A 60 2.64 -5.29 -9.13
C LYS A 60 2.13 -6.63 -8.64
N SER A 61 2.98 -7.65 -8.73
CA SER A 61 2.66 -9.00 -8.27
C SER A 61 2.33 -8.99 -6.78
N LEU A 62 3.21 -8.44 -5.93
CA LEU A 62 2.99 -8.35 -4.48
C LEU A 62 1.67 -7.66 -4.14
N ARG A 63 1.37 -6.52 -4.77
CA ARG A 63 0.11 -5.79 -4.55
C ARG A 63 -1.11 -6.58 -5.01
N SER A 64 -1.01 -7.30 -6.12
CA SER A 64 -2.10 -8.15 -6.63
C SER A 64 -2.43 -9.28 -5.65
N TYR A 65 -1.41 -10.00 -5.17
CA TYR A 65 -1.59 -11.05 -4.16
C TYR A 65 -2.15 -10.48 -2.85
N PHE A 66 -1.59 -9.37 -2.37
CA PHE A 66 -2.06 -8.69 -1.17
C PHE A 66 -3.53 -8.28 -1.27
N SER A 67 -3.96 -7.68 -2.39
CA SER A 67 -5.35 -7.25 -2.58
C SER A 67 -6.33 -8.41 -2.51
N LYS A 68 -6.01 -9.52 -3.20
CA LYS A 68 -6.83 -10.75 -3.16
C LYS A 68 -6.92 -11.30 -1.74
N GLU A 69 -5.80 -11.32 -1.04
CA GLU A 69 -5.71 -11.87 0.30
C GLU A 69 -6.46 -10.99 1.32
N ARG A 70 -6.33 -9.66 1.20
CA ARG A 70 -7.09 -8.68 2.00
C ARG A 70 -8.59 -8.79 1.77
N GLN A 71 -9.04 -9.01 0.53
CA GLN A 71 -10.46 -9.27 0.24
C GLN A 71 -10.98 -10.53 0.94
N LYS A 72 -10.20 -11.62 1.00
CA LYS A 72 -10.60 -12.83 1.73
C LYS A 72 -10.74 -12.57 3.23
N VAL A 73 -9.79 -11.84 3.81
CA VAL A 73 -9.82 -11.46 5.24
C VAL A 73 -11.05 -10.61 5.54
N LEU A 74 -11.34 -9.59 4.73
CA LEU A 74 -12.50 -8.70 4.91
C LEU A 74 -13.83 -9.44 4.74
N LYS A 75 -13.98 -10.28 3.70
CA LYS A 75 -15.20 -11.07 3.46
C LYS A 75 -15.54 -12.01 4.62
N LYS A 76 -14.53 -12.64 5.22
CA LYS A 76 -14.74 -13.51 6.39
C LYS A 76 -15.18 -12.73 7.62
N LYS A 77 -14.61 -11.54 7.86
CA LYS A 77 -14.98 -10.67 8.98
C LYS A 77 -16.45 -10.22 8.93
N SER A 78 -17.00 -9.96 7.75
CA SER A 78 -18.41 -9.57 7.60
C SER A 78 -19.42 -10.71 7.81
N GLY A 79 -18.98 -11.98 7.80
CA GLY A 79 -19.85 -13.16 7.92
C GLY A 79 -19.74 -13.95 9.23
N SER A 80 -18.75 -13.64 10.07
CA SER A 80 -18.53 -14.31 11.35
C SER A 80 -18.78 -13.31 12.48
N GLY A 81 -19.83 -13.53 13.28
CA GLY A 81 -20.16 -12.70 14.46
C GLY A 81 -19.20 -12.86 15.64
N THR A 82 -17.97 -13.28 15.37
CA THR A 82 -16.92 -13.52 16.36
C THR A 82 -15.64 -12.81 15.92
N GLU A 83 -15.08 -11.99 16.81
CA GLU A 83 -13.85 -11.21 16.63
C GLU A 83 -12.58 -12.06 16.55
N GLU A 84 -12.61 -13.20 15.87
CA GLU A 84 -11.38 -13.92 15.58
C GLU A 84 -10.59 -13.14 14.54
N ASN A 85 -9.50 -12.50 14.98
CA ASN A 85 -8.49 -11.85 14.15
C ASN A 85 -7.86 -12.88 13.19
N TYR A 86 -8.54 -13.17 12.09
CA TYR A 86 -8.01 -14.02 11.03
C TYR A 86 -6.88 -13.26 10.31
N SER A 87 -5.64 -13.56 10.68
CA SER A 87 -4.46 -13.19 9.92
C SER A 87 -4.31 -14.13 8.71
N SER A 88 -4.07 -13.60 7.51
CA SER A 88 -3.72 -14.45 6.36
C SER A 88 -2.51 -15.33 6.68
N SER A 89 -2.48 -16.56 6.13
CA SER A 89 -1.32 -17.46 6.19
C SER A 89 -0.17 -17.04 5.27
N TRP A 90 -0.36 -16.02 4.43
CA TRP A 90 0.68 -15.55 3.52
C TRP A 90 1.75 -14.76 4.27
N PHE A 91 3.01 -15.24 4.20
CA PHE A 91 4.14 -14.69 4.96
C PHE A 91 4.34 -13.17 4.79
N ALA A 92 4.05 -12.64 3.59
CA ALA A 92 4.23 -11.24 3.25
C ALA A 92 3.02 -10.35 3.58
N TYR A 93 1.90 -10.93 4.04
CA TYR A 93 0.66 -10.20 4.30
C TYR A 93 0.86 -9.08 5.30
N ASN A 94 1.43 -9.40 6.47
CA ASN A 94 1.67 -8.43 7.54
C ASN A 94 2.66 -7.34 7.11
N SER A 95 3.70 -7.73 6.37
CA SER A 95 4.69 -6.78 5.84
C SER A 95 4.11 -5.80 4.82
N LEU A 96 2.97 -6.10 4.17
CA LEU A 96 2.33 -5.23 3.17
C LEU A 96 1.14 -4.44 3.71
N LEU A 97 0.79 -4.57 5.01
CA LEU A 97 -0.32 -3.84 5.63
C LEU A 97 -0.19 -2.31 5.53
N PHE A 98 1.04 -1.81 5.51
CA PHE A 98 1.32 -0.36 5.38
C PHE A 98 0.66 0.27 4.14
N ILE A 99 0.44 -0.52 3.08
CA ILE A 99 -0.20 -0.05 1.84
C ILE A 99 -1.66 0.33 2.09
N SER A 100 -2.35 -0.35 3.01
CA SER A 100 -3.72 -0.01 3.39
C SER A 100 -3.79 1.06 4.47
N ASP A 101 -2.80 1.12 5.36
CA ASP A 101 -2.81 2.08 6.48
C ASP A 101 -2.65 3.53 6.00
N SER A 102 -2.03 3.76 4.83
CA SER A 102 -2.01 5.11 4.20
C SER A 102 -3.38 5.60 3.74
N THR A 103 -4.39 4.74 3.64
CA THR A 103 -5.73 5.12 3.14
C THR A 103 -6.74 5.40 4.25
N THR A 104 -6.41 5.08 5.50
CA THR A 104 -7.20 5.51 6.66
C THR A 104 -6.85 6.94 7.00
N PRO A 105 -7.82 7.85 7.20
CA PRO A 105 -7.56 9.17 7.74
C PRO A 105 -6.70 9.02 8.99
N ARG A 106 -5.52 9.64 8.98
CA ARG A 106 -4.65 9.66 10.16
C ARG A 106 -5.48 10.24 11.30
N GLU A 107 -5.81 9.43 12.31
CA GLU A 107 -6.46 9.94 13.51
C GLU A 107 -5.58 11.09 14.01
N THR A 108 -6.16 12.29 13.98
CA THR A 108 -5.57 13.47 14.60
C THR A 108 -5.42 13.11 16.05
N ARG A 109 -4.18 12.86 16.48
CA ARG A 109 -3.85 12.86 17.90
C ARG A 109 -4.18 14.25 18.38
N ASP A 110 -5.33 14.38 19.05
CA ASP A 110 -5.75 15.59 19.73
C ASP A 110 -4.57 16.06 20.58
N SER A 111 -3.91 17.10 20.10
CA SER A 111 -3.12 17.96 20.96
C SER A 111 -4.12 19.01 21.38
N GLU A 112 -4.71 18.81 22.56
CA GLU A 112 -5.47 19.85 23.24
C GLU A 112 -4.54 21.05 23.40
N GLU A 113 -4.77 22.12 22.65
CA GLU A 113 -4.84 23.49 23.16
C GLU A 113 -5.28 24.46 22.05
N ASP A 114 -6.54 24.89 22.21
CA ASP A 114 -7.10 26.24 22.05
C ASP A 114 -7.10 26.96 20.68
N GLY A 115 -8.29 27.40 20.25
CA GLY A 115 -8.41 28.66 19.52
C GLY A 115 -9.10 28.73 18.14
N ASN A 116 -10.39 28.37 18.08
CA ASN A 116 -11.46 28.98 17.25
C ASN A 116 -11.66 28.53 15.77
N PRO A 117 -12.93 28.43 15.28
CA PRO A 117 -13.36 27.63 14.13
C PRO A 117 -13.74 28.48 12.90
N THR A 118 -14.02 27.83 11.76
CA THR A 118 -15.11 28.13 10.78
C THR A 118 -14.99 27.08 9.65
N THR A 119 -15.75 25.98 9.62
CA THR A 119 -17.18 25.79 9.28
C THR A 119 -17.46 25.57 7.77
N SER A 120 -18.18 24.46 7.51
CA SER A 120 -18.99 24.08 6.33
C SER A 120 -18.26 23.29 5.23
N ILE A 121 -18.39 21.95 5.17
CA ILE A 121 -19.52 21.16 4.64
C ILE A 121 -19.85 21.50 3.17
N SER A 122 -19.61 20.53 2.27
CA SER A 122 -20.72 19.93 1.51
C SER A 122 -20.29 18.68 0.75
N ASN A 123 -21.09 17.65 0.94
CA ASN A 123 -21.19 16.45 0.12
C ASN A 123 -21.44 16.86 -1.34
N ASN A 124 -20.94 16.06 -2.29
CA ASN A 124 -21.67 15.80 -3.52
C ASN A 124 -21.23 14.46 -4.09
N GLU A 125 -22.20 13.56 -4.17
CA GLU A 125 -22.20 12.43 -5.09
C GLU A 125 -22.01 12.95 -6.52
N ASN A 126 -21.14 12.32 -7.31
CA ASN A 126 -21.27 12.31 -8.75
C ASN A 126 -20.89 10.93 -9.29
N ASP A 127 -21.88 10.38 -9.96
CA ASP A 127 -21.95 9.17 -10.74
C ASP A 127 -21.17 9.32 -12.07
N LEU A 128 -20.53 8.22 -12.49
CA LEU A 128 -20.06 7.83 -13.82
C LEU A 128 -19.38 8.88 -14.74
N GLN A 129 -18.08 8.68 -15.02
CA GLN A 129 -17.57 8.52 -16.40
C GLN A 129 -16.09 8.11 -16.45
N ASP A 130 -15.88 6.98 -17.14
CA ASP A 130 -14.83 6.68 -18.11
C ASP A 130 -13.34 6.69 -17.73
N GLU A 131 -12.79 5.49 -17.85
CA GLU A 131 -11.52 5.17 -18.53
C GLU A 131 -10.28 6.00 -18.18
N GLU A 132 -9.56 5.55 -17.16
CA GLU A 132 -8.20 5.02 -17.29
C GLU A 132 -7.75 4.65 -15.88
N ILE A 133 -7.62 3.36 -15.60
CA ILE A 133 -6.86 2.89 -14.45
C ILE A 133 -5.40 3.20 -14.81
N CYS A 134 -4.99 4.46 -14.59
CA CYS A 134 -3.65 4.94 -14.90
C CYS A 134 -2.64 4.13 -14.08
N ASP A 135 -2.05 3.12 -14.73
CA ASP A 135 -0.73 2.54 -14.45
C ASP A 135 -0.28 2.66 -12.99
N ASN A 136 -1.04 2.03 -12.10
CA ASN A 136 -0.61 1.81 -10.72
C ASN A 136 0.29 0.57 -10.68
N LEU A 137 1.49 0.77 -11.26
CA LEU A 137 2.71 -0.04 -11.23
C LEU A 137 2.54 -1.57 -11.10
#